data_AF-A0A6G0X018-F1
#
_entry.id   AF-A0A6G0X018-F1
#
_cell.length_a   1.000
_cell.length_b   1.000
_cell.length_c   1.000
_cell.angle_alpha   90.00
_cell.angle_beta   90.00
_cell.angle_gamma   90.00
#
_symmetry.space_group_name_H-M   'P 1'
#
loop_
_entity.id
_entity.type
_entity.pdbx_description
1 polymer ?
#
loop_
_entity_poly.entity_id
_entity_poly.type
_entity_poly.pdbx_seq_one_letter_code
_entity_poly.pdbx_strand_id
1 'polypeptide(L)'
;MRCCSVQAESCVLDMIEGGVVSAAIDKEKDMVSFTFASMDDSAHDDALLQATIEATIMYTTRLQEIDVALTKNPKYISRVKEKRGGKYVDTDESTWLAAQTSG
;
A
#
# COMPACT_ATOMS: atom_id res chain seq x y z
N MET A 1 28.87 -18.46 20.04
CA MET A 1 28.40 -17.46 21.03
C MET A 1 26.89 -17.40 20.93
N ARG A 2 26.15 -17.58 22.02
CA ARG A 2 24.70 -17.38 22.05
C ARG A 2 24.47 -15.91 22.44
N CYS A 3 23.97 -15.07 21.55
CA CYS A 3 23.54 -13.73 21.93
C CYS A 3 22.40 -13.87 22.95
N CYS A 4 22.50 -13.15 24.07
CA CYS A 4 21.37 -12.95 24.97
C CYS A 4 20.40 -11.94 24.36
N SER A 5 19.10 -12.04 24.70
CA SER A 5 18.03 -11.19 24.12
C SER A 5 18.34 -9.69 24.20
N VAL A 6 18.95 -9.24 25.29
CA VAL A 6 19.37 -7.83 25.50
C VAL A 6 20.42 -7.38 24.49
N GLN A 7 21.37 -8.25 24.12
CA GLN A 7 22.39 -7.93 23.11
C GLN A 7 21.80 -7.88 21.70
N ALA A 8 20.78 -8.72 21.43
CA ALA A 8 20.07 -8.68 20.16
C ALA A 8 19.25 -7.38 20.01
N GLU A 9 18.54 -6.95 21.06
CA GLU A 9 17.79 -5.69 21.07
C GLU A 9 18.70 -4.48 20.82
N SER A 10 19.84 -4.43 21.52
CA SER A 10 20.83 -3.36 21.35
C SER A 10 21.35 -3.28 19.91
N CYS A 11 21.68 -4.44 19.32
CA CYS A 11 22.16 -4.50 17.94
C CYS A 11 21.11 -4.01 16.93
N VAL A 12 19.83 -4.35 17.14
CA VAL A 12 18.74 -3.89 16.28
C VAL A 12 18.53 -2.38 16.40
N LEU A 13 18.62 -1.82 17.61
CA LEU A 13 18.56 -0.37 17.81
C LEU A 13 19.70 0.34 17.09
N ASP A 14 20.94 -0.17 17.19
CA ASP A 14 22.09 0.41 16.50
C ASP A 14 21.89 0.41 14.96
N MET A 15 21.29 -0.66 14.40
CA MET A 15 20.98 -0.74 12.97
C MET A 15 19.87 0.24 12.54
N ILE A 16 18.90 0.51 13.42
CA ILE A 16 17.83 1.49 13.18
C ILE A 16 18.38 2.92 13.25
N GLU A 17 19.19 3.23 14.28
CA GLU A 17 19.83 4.53 14.43
C GLU A 17 20.82 4.84 13.30
N GLY A 18 21.55 3.82 12.85
CA GLY A 18 22.44 3.90 11.69
C GLY A 18 21.72 4.02 10.34
N GLY A 19 20.39 3.95 10.31
CA GLY A 19 19.59 4.03 9.09
C GLY A 19 19.77 2.84 8.14
N VAL A 20 20.41 1.76 8.60
CA VAL A 20 20.63 0.53 7.82
C VAL A 20 19.32 -0.23 7.64
N VAL A 21 18.44 -0.15 8.64
CA VAL A 21 17.16 -0.85 8.66
C VAL A 21 16.07 0.08 9.16
N SER A 22 14.95 0.14 8.45
CA SER A 22 13.72 0.71 8.98
C SER A 22 12.94 -0.38 9.73
N ALA A 23 12.93 -0.31 11.06
CA ALA A 23 12.21 -1.26 11.90
C ALA A 23 11.74 -0.62 13.22
N ALA A 24 10.77 -1.26 13.87
CA ALA A 24 10.30 -0.93 15.21
C ALA A 24 10.37 -2.17 16.12
N ILE A 25 10.70 -1.97 17.40
CA ILE A 25 10.77 -3.05 18.40
C ILE A 25 9.48 -3.04 19.23
N ASP A 26 8.72 -4.13 19.16
CA ASP A 26 7.52 -4.38 19.97
C ASP A 26 7.91 -5.24 21.19
N LYS A 27 8.07 -4.60 22.35
CA LYS A 27 8.45 -5.25 23.60
C LYS A 27 7.35 -6.10 24.21
N GLU A 28 6.08 -5.81 23.91
CA GLU A 28 4.96 -6.58 24.44
C GLU A 28 4.87 -7.96 23.77
N LYS A 29 5.24 -8.02 22.49
CA LYS A 29 5.23 -9.27 21.71
C LYS A 29 6.60 -9.94 21.61
N ASP A 30 7.65 -9.31 22.12
CA ASP A 30 9.05 -9.73 21.96
C ASP A 30 9.42 -9.90 20.47
N MET A 31 9.05 -8.91 19.65
CA MET A 31 9.16 -8.97 18.18
C MET A 31 9.73 -7.69 17.58
N VAL A 32 10.37 -7.82 16.42
CA VAL A 32 10.84 -6.68 15.60
C VAL A 32 9.99 -6.61 14.34
N SER A 33 9.36 -5.46 14.10
CA SER A 33 8.58 -5.18 12.88
C SER A 33 9.44 -4.39 11.91
N PHE A 34 9.87 -5.05 10.83
CA PHE A 34 10.60 -4.41 9.74
C PHE A 34 9.61 -3.66 8.85
N THR A 35 9.75 -2.34 8.77
CA THR A 35 9.06 -1.51 7.79
C THR A 35 9.91 -1.53 6.53
N PHE A 36 9.36 -2.01 5.41
CA PHE A 36 10.08 -2.11 4.14
C PHE A 36 10.69 -0.76 3.71
N ALA A 37 11.96 -0.53 4.06
CA ALA A 37 12.86 0.49 3.53
C ALA A 37 14.27 0.19 4.06
N SER A 38 15.34 0.12 3.29
CA SER A 38 15.57 0.29 1.85
C SER A 38 16.41 -0.91 1.37
N MET A 39 16.04 -1.52 0.25
CA MET A 39 16.95 -2.43 -0.45
C MET A 39 18.01 -1.59 -1.16
N ASP A 40 19.04 -1.20 -0.42
CA ASP A 40 20.27 -0.70 -0.99
C ASP A 40 21.09 -1.91 -1.45
N ASP A 41 20.77 -2.44 -2.64
CA ASP A 41 21.59 -3.43 -3.31
C ASP A 41 21.48 -3.23 -4.83
N SER A 42 22.22 -2.24 -5.32
CA SER A 42 22.28 -1.79 -6.72
C SER A 42 22.92 -2.81 -7.67
N ALA A 43 22.74 -4.12 -7.46
CA ALA A 43 23.39 -5.17 -8.23
C ALA A 43 22.54 -6.43 -8.52
N HIS A 44 21.27 -6.53 -8.07
CA HIS A 44 20.40 -7.71 -8.31
C HIS A 44 19.03 -7.35 -8.93
N ASP A 45 19.00 -6.29 -9.71
CA ASP A 45 17.80 -5.49 -10.03
C ASP A 45 16.74 -6.22 -10.87
N ASP A 46 17.10 -7.11 -11.80
CA ASP A 46 16.10 -7.71 -12.72
C ASP A 46 15.14 -8.69 -12.04
N ALA A 47 15.63 -9.55 -11.15
CA ALA A 47 14.79 -10.52 -10.44
C ALA A 47 13.91 -9.83 -9.39
N LEU A 48 14.46 -8.79 -8.74
CA LEU A 48 13.71 -7.97 -7.78
C LEU A 48 12.65 -7.12 -8.50
N LEU A 49 12.98 -6.54 -9.65
CA LEU A 49 12.06 -5.80 -10.50
C LEU A 49 10.92 -6.71 -10.95
N GLN A 50 11.23 -7.92 -11.43
CA GLN A 50 10.22 -8.91 -11.82
C GLN A 50 9.30 -9.28 -10.65
N ALA A 51 9.86 -9.56 -9.47
CA ALA A 51 9.07 -9.84 -8.27
C ALA A 51 8.19 -8.65 -7.86
N THR A 52 8.69 -7.43 -8.02
CA THR A 52 7.95 -6.19 -7.71
C THR A 52 6.81 -5.96 -8.71
N ILE A 53 7.03 -6.24 -9.99
CA ILE A 53 6.01 -6.19 -11.03
C ILE A 53 4.91 -7.22 -10.75
N GLU A 54 5.27 -8.46 -10.42
CA GLU A 54 4.32 -9.51 -10.07
C GLU A 54 3.49 -9.16 -8.84
N ALA A 55 4.12 -8.65 -7.78
CA ALA A 55 3.42 -8.16 -6.60
C ALA A 55 2.46 -7.01 -6.95
N THR A 56 2.88 -6.08 -7.83
CA THR A 56 2.06 -4.95 -8.27
C THR A 56 0.84 -5.44 -9.06
N ILE A 57 1.01 -6.40 -9.97
CA ILE A 57 -0.10 -7.01 -10.72
C ILE A 57 -1.08 -7.69 -9.76
N MET A 58 -0.58 -8.42 -8.76
CA MET A 58 -1.42 -9.09 -7.78
C MET A 58 -2.24 -8.08 -6.95
N TYR A 59 -1.61 -7.03 -6.44
CA TYR A 59 -2.29 -6.01 -5.64
C TYR A 59 -3.30 -5.20 -6.45
N THR A 60 -2.96 -4.84 -7.70
CA THR A 60 -3.88 -4.10 -8.58
C THR A 60 -5.07 -4.95 -8.98
N THR A 61 -4.88 -6.24 -9.29
CA THR A 61 -5.98 -7.19 -9.55
C THR A 61 -6.89 -7.30 -8.33
N ARG A 62 -6.32 -7.42 -7.13
CA ARG A 62 -7.11 -7.52 -5.90
C ARG A 62 -7.91 -6.24 -5.62
N LEU A 63 -7.33 -5.08 -5.88
CA LEU A 63 -8.03 -3.80 -5.77
C LEU A 63 -9.21 -3.71 -6.74
N GLN A 64 -9.04 -4.16 -7.99
CA GLN A 64 -10.12 -4.20 -8.98
C GLN A 64 -11.26 -5.13 -8.55
N GLU A 65 -10.94 -6.31 -8.00
CA GLU A 65 -11.97 -7.22 -7.45
C GLU A 65 -12.80 -6.57 -6.34
N ILE A 66 -12.12 -5.85 -5.43
CA ILE A 66 -12.78 -5.12 -4.34
C ILE A 66 -13.65 -4.00 -4.90
N ASP A 67 -13.15 -3.22 -5.86
CA ASP A 67 -13.91 -2.15 -6.50
C ASP A 67 -15.18 -2.68 -7.19
N VAL A 68 -15.06 -3.80 -7.92
CA VAL A 68 -16.20 -4.49 -8.52
C VAL A 68 -17.18 -4.99 -7.44
N ALA A 69 -16.70 -5.54 -6.33
CA ALA A 69 -17.55 -6.01 -5.25
C ALA A 69 -18.31 -4.87 -4.54
N LEU A 70 -17.69 -3.69 -4.43
CA LEU A 70 -18.31 -2.49 -3.86
C LEU A 70 -19.32 -1.86 -4.82
N THR A 71 -18.98 -1.74 -6.11
CA THR A 71 -19.85 -1.18 -7.15
C THR A 71 -21.02 -2.08 -7.52
N LYS A 72 -20.94 -3.40 -7.32
CA LYS A 72 -22.07 -4.32 -7.54
C LYS A 72 -22.94 -4.52 -6.31
N ASN A 73 -22.54 -4.01 -5.13
CA ASN A 73 -23.34 -4.12 -3.92
C ASN A 73 -24.36 -2.97 -3.83
N PRO A 74 -25.67 -3.25 -3.94
CA PRO A 74 -26.70 -2.22 -3.85
C PRO A 74 -26.72 -1.53 -2.48
N LYS A 75 -26.22 -2.18 -1.42
CA LYS A 75 -26.10 -1.60 -0.06
C LYS A 75 -25.12 -0.41 0.02
N TYR A 76 -24.12 -0.35 -0.86
CA TYR A 76 -23.14 0.75 -0.88
C TYR A 76 -23.50 1.83 -1.91
N ILE A 77 -24.22 1.48 -2.97
CA ILE A 77 -24.74 2.45 -3.95
C ILE A 77 -25.95 3.22 -3.41
N SER A 78 -26.89 2.56 -2.72
CA SER A 78 -28.15 3.19 -2.29
C SER A 78 -27.99 4.15 -1.12
N ARG A 79 -27.02 3.90 -0.22
CA ARG A 79 -26.72 4.81 0.91
C ARG A 79 -26.13 6.15 0.49
N VAL A 80 -25.54 6.25 -0.70
CA VAL A 80 -25.01 7.51 -1.24
C VAL A 80 -26.06 8.24 -2.09
N LYS A 81 -26.97 7.50 -2.75
CA LYS A 81 -28.07 8.12 -3.52
C LYS A 81 -29.06 8.89 -2.66
N GLU A 82 -29.35 8.46 -1.42
CA GLU A 82 -30.27 9.22 -0.55
C GLU A 82 -29.72 10.56 -0.05
N LYS A 83 -28.40 10.77 -0.02
CA LYS A 83 -27.82 12.08 0.34
C LYS A 83 -27.56 13.01 -0.85
N ARG A 84 -27.59 12.51 -2.10
CA ARG A 84 -27.43 13.32 -3.33
C ARG A 84 -28.72 13.53 -4.12
N GLY A 85 -29.87 13.06 -3.64
CA GLY A 85 -31.18 13.26 -4.27
C GLY A 85 -31.72 14.70 -4.26
N GLY A 86 -30.91 15.71 -3.93
CA GLY A 86 -31.33 17.11 -3.88
C GLY A 86 -30.78 18.03 -4.97
N LYS A 87 -29.63 17.72 -5.58
CA LYS A 87 -29.01 18.57 -6.62
C LYS A 87 -28.00 17.75 -7.40
N TYR A 88 -28.39 17.05 -8.44
CA TYR A 88 -27.60 16.86 -9.65
C TYR A 88 -28.54 16.20 -10.65
N VAL A 89 -29.09 17.04 -11.52
CA VAL A 89 -29.87 16.62 -12.68
C VAL A 89 -28.89 15.97 -13.64
N ASP A 90 -29.23 14.77 -14.12
CA ASP A 90 -28.59 14.12 -15.27
C ASP A 90 -28.62 15.10 -16.45
N THR A 91 -27.46 15.62 -16.81
CA THR A 91 -27.19 15.98 -18.20
C THR A 91 -26.18 14.97 -18.70
N ASP A 92 -26.70 14.09 -19.54
CA ASP A 92 -26.00 13.27 -20.51
C ASP A 92 -24.80 14.01 -21.11
N GLU A 93 -23.73 13.24 -21.35
CA GLU A 93 -22.56 13.61 -22.14
C GLU A 93 -21.56 14.59 -21.48
N SER A 94 -20.30 14.15 -21.31
CA SER A 94 -19.08 14.96 -21.13
C SER A 94 -18.50 15.14 -19.71
N THR A 95 -17.86 14.13 -19.12
CA THR A 95 -16.93 14.40 -17.98
C THR A 95 -15.59 13.66 -18.00
N TRP A 96 -15.30 12.83 -19.00
CA TRP A 96 -14.01 12.11 -19.06
C TRP A 96 -13.11 12.46 -20.25
N LEU A 97 -13.61 13.12 -21.30
CA LEU A 97 -12.80 13.44 -22.51
C LEU A 97 -12.25 14.87 -22.57
N ALA A 98 -12.67 15.79 -21.69
CA ALA A 98 -12.32 17.22 -21.81
C ALA A 98 -11.00 17.62 -21.12
N ALA A 99 -10.28 16.70 -20.48
CA ALA A 99 -9.09 17.05 -19.68
C ALA A 99 -7.74 16.95 -20.45
N GLN A 100 -7.74 16.65 -21.75
CA GLN A 100 -6.48 16.40 -22.48
C GLN A 100 -6.26 17.21 -23.78
N THR A 101 -7.04 18.25 -24.08
CA THR A 101 -6.69 19.16 -25.18
C THR A 101 -6.99 20.63 -24.84
N SER A 102 -6.05 21.27 -24.16
CA SER A 102 -5.87 22.73 -24.27
C SER A 102 -4.42 23.07 -23.94
N GLY A 103 -3.59 23.00 -24.98
CA GLY A 103 -2.21 23.46 -25.06
C GLY A 103 -1.84 23.51 -26.54
#